data_AF-A0A3C1SC04-F1
#
_entry.id   AF-A0A3C1SC04-F1
#
_cell.length_a   1.000
_cell.length_b   1.000
_cell.length_c   1.000
_cell.angle_alpha   90.00
_cell.angle_beta   90.00
_cell.angle_gamma   90.00
#
_symmetry.space_group_name_H-M   'P 1'
#
loop_
_entity.id
_entity.type
_entity.pdbx_description
1 polymer ?
#
loop_
_entity_poly.entity_id
_entity_poly.type
_entity_poly.pdbx_seq_one_letter_code
_entity_poly.pdbx_strand_id
1 'polypeptide(L)' 'MSVNRAVWEATRNKDCGGFESNMKLEIAEADAYVYPDLMVVCGDVKLAENTTDVITNPVLIIEVLSPGSEKIATSGNIR' A
#
# COMPACT_ATOMS: atom_id res chain seq x y z
N MET A 1 8.34 -15.90 9.16
CA MET A 1 8.61 -15.29 7.84
C MET A 1 7.99 -13.90 7.86
N SER A 2 8.74 -12.86 7.48
CA SER A 2 8.20 -11.49 7.40
C SER A 2 7.40 -11.31 6.11
N VAL A 3 6.25 -10.63 6.17
CA VAL A 3 5.42 -10.31 5.00
C VAL A 3 6.23 -9.49 3.99
N ASN A 4 6.96 -8.47 4.45
CA ASN A 4 7.83 -7.64 3.59
C ASN A 4 8.86 -8.50 2.86
N ARG A 5 9.48 -9.47 3.55
CA ARG A 5 10.43 -10.38 2.92
C ARG A 5 9.77 -11.23 1.84
N ALA A 6 8.57 -11.75 2.11
CA ALA A 6 7.84 -12.58 1.16
C ALA A 6 7.45 -11.79 -0.10
N VAL A 7 6.98 -10.55 0.07
CA VAL A 7 6.67 -9.65 -1.05
C VAL A 7 7.93 -9.31 -1.83
N TRP A 8 9.02 -8.94 -1.17
CA TRP A 8 10.29 -8.64 -1.85
C TRP A 8 10.82 -9.82 -2.67
N GLU A 9 10.74 -11.04 -2.13
CA GLU A 9 11.06 -12.27 -2.86
C GLU A 9 10.14 -12.45 -4.08
N ALA A 10 8.83 -12.23 -3.91
CA ALA A 10 7.82 -12.45 -4.94
C ALA A 10 7.85 -11.39 -6.07
N THR A 11 8.33 -10.18 -5.78
CA THR A 11 8.46 -9.10 -6.77
C THR A 11 9.85 -8.99 -7.37
N ARG A 12 10.84 -9.74 -6.85
CA ARG A 12 12.20 -9.73 -7.38
C ARG A 12 12.20 -10.08 -8.88
N ASN A 13 12.89 -9.27 -9.68
CA ASN A 13 13.00 -9.38 -11.14
C ASN A 13 11.68 -9.24 -11.90
N LYS A 14 10.65 -8.69 -11.26
CA LYS A 14 9.41 -8.27 -11.92
C LYS A 14 9.40 -6.76 -12.04
N ASP A 15 8.54 -6.25 -12.89
CA ASP A 15 8.21 -4.82 -12.97
C ASP A 15 7.24 -4.45 -11.83
N CYS A 16 7.56 -4.85 -10.60
CA CYS A 16 6.77 -4.59 -9.40
C CYS A 16 7.69 -4.36 -8.20
N GLY A 17 7.27 -3.48 -7.29
CA GLY A 17 7.99 -3.14 -6.06
C GLY A 17 7.06 -3.12 -4.85
N GLY A 18 7.56 -3.60 -3.70
CA GLY A 18 6.89 -3.45 -2.41
C GLY A 18 7.25 -2.12 -1.74
N PHE A 19 6.27 -1.45 -1.15
CA PHE A 19 6.40 -0.18 -0.44
C PHE A 19 5.89 -0.34 0.99
N GLU A 20 6.75 -0.05 1.96
CA GLU A 20 6.43 -0.18 3.38
C GLU A 20 5.63 1.04 3.87
N SER A 21 5.27 1.05 5.16
CA SER A 21 4.38 2.01 5.82
C SER A 21 4.87 3.46 5.88
N ASN A 22 5.97 3.80 5.22
CA ASN A 22 6.44 5.18 5.04
C ASN A 22 5.83 5.88 3.81
N MET A 23 5.12 5.14 2.95
CA MET A 23 4.37 5.70 1.82
C MET A 23 2.87 5.76 2.15
N LYS A 24 2.23 6.85 1.75
CA LYS A 24 0.79 7.08 1.90
C LYS A 24 0.07 6.60 0.64
N LEU A 25 -1.14 6.09 0.81
CA LEU A 25 -2.07 5.78 -0.25
C LEU A 25 -3.17 6.84 -0.29
N GLU A 26 -3.44 7.37 -1.48
CA GLU A 26 -4.69 8.09 -1.75
C GLU A 26 -5.80 7.11 -2.12
N ILE A 27 -6.95 7.22 -1.45
CA ILE A 27 -8.18 6.50 -1.79
C ILE A 27 -9.18 7.55 -2.28
N ALA A 28 -9.19 7.80 -3.59
CA ALA A 28 -9.97 8.86 -4.21
C ALA A 28 -11.48 8.71 -3.96
N GLU A 29 -11.99 7.48 -3.95
CA GLU A 29 -13.40 7.17 -3.72
C GLU A 29 -13.87 7.51 -2.30
N ALA A 30 -12.94 7.57 -1.35
CA ALA A 30 -13.21 7.85 0.06
C ALA A 30 -12.74 9.24 0.50
N ASP A 31 -12.15 10.03 -0.41
CA ASP A 31 -11.47 11.30 -0.09
C ASP A 31 -10.53 11.16 1.13
N ALA A 32 -9.74 10.08 1.12
CA ALA A 32 -8.98 9.63 2.27
C ALA A 32 -7.53 9.32 1.92
N TYR A 33 -6.68 9.48 2.93
CA TYR A 33 -5.27 9.11 2.87
C TYR A 33 -4.94 8.15 4.01
N VAL A 34 -4.29 7.04 3.69
CA VAL A 34 -3.95 6.00 4.68
C VAL A 34 -2.50 5.57 4.56
N TYR A 35 -1.95 5.03 5.64
CA TYR A 35 -0.62 4.43 5.68
C TYR A 35 -0.79 2.92 5.82
N PRO A 36 -0.84 2.17 4.71
CA PRO A 36 -0.93 0.73 4.77
C PRO A 36 0.37 0.12 5.27
N ASP A 37 0.30 -1.03 5.93
CA ASP A 37 1.50 -1.75 6.37
C ASP A 37 2.42 -2.12 5.19
N LEU A 38 1.83 -2.48 4.04
CA LEU A 38 2.57 -2.76 2.80
C LEU A 38 1.70 -2.54 1.56
N MET A 39 2.28 -1.98 0.50
CA MET A 39 1.70 -1.91 -0.84
C MET A 39 2.58 -2.59 -1.87
N VAL A 40 1.99 -3.01 -2.99
CA VAL A 40 2.72 -3.35 -4.21
C VAL A 40 2.25 -2.44 -5.33
N VAL A 41 3.20 -1.82 -6.03
CA VAL A 41 2.97 -1.11 -7.29
C VAL A 41 3.70 -1.87 -8.40
N CYS A 42 3.10 -1.94 -9.58
CA CYS A 42 3.74 -2.47 -10.77
C CYS A 42 3.85 -1.39 -11.86
N GLY A 43 4.94 -1.41 -12.62
CA GLY A 43 5.34 -0.34 -13.51
C GLY A 43 5.75 0.92 -12.76
N ASP A 44 5.60 2.07 -13.43
CA ASP A 44 5.94 3.37 -12.85
C ASP A 44 5.06 3.71 -11.64
N VAL A 45 5.70 4.19 -10.57
CA VAL A 45 5.01 4.72 -9.40
C VAL A 45 4.32 6.03 -9.77
N LYS A 46 3.01 6.10 -9.56
CA LYS A 46 2.24 7.34 -9.73
C LYS A 46 2.04 7.97 -8.38
N LEU A 47 2.41 9.24 -8.29
CA LEU A 47 2.24 10.04 -7.09
C LEU A 47 1.10 11.03 -7.28
N ALA A 48 0.40 11.35 -6.19
CA ALA A 48 -0.58 12.43 -6.17
C ALA A 48 0.11 13.77 -6.48
N GLU A 49 -0.61 14.71 -7.09
CA GLU A 49 -0.05 15.99 -7.49
C GLU A 49 0.58 16.74 -6.31
N ASN A 50 1.76 17.32 -6.52
CA ASN A 50 2.51 18.07 -5.51
C ASN A 50 2.91 17.25 -4.26
N THR A 51 3.01 15.92 -4.38
CA THR A 51 3.48 15.04 -3.31
C THR A 51 4.71 14.23 -3.74
N THR A 52 5.46 13.71 -2.77
CA THR A 52 6.61 12.82 -3.01
C THR A 52 6.42 11.42 -2.42
N ASP A 53 5.38 11.25 -1.59
CA ASP A 53 5.17 10.10 -0.72
C ASP A 53 3.75 9.52 -0.81
N VAL A 54 2.90 10.04 -1.71
CA VAL A 54 1.50 9.61 -1.85
C VAL A 54 1.29 8.85 -3.14
N ILE A 55 1.16 7.53 -3.05
CA ILE A 55 0.93 6.61 -4.17
C ILE A 55 -0.56 6.61 -4.55
N THR A 56 -0.85 6.56 -5.84
CA THR A 56 -2.22 6.52 -6.39
C THR A 56 -2.51 5.27 -7.22
N ASN A 57 -1.53 4.39 -7.43
CA ASN A 57 -1.67 3.21 -8.29
C ASN A 57 -1.19 1.89 -7.65
N PRO A 58 -1.56 1.54 -6.40
CA PRO A 58 -1.27 0.21 -5.89
C PRO A 58 -2.05 -0.86 -6.67
N VAL A 59 -1.45 -2.04 -6.82
CA VAL A 59 -2.13 -3.25 -7.32
C VAL A 59 -2.45 -4.24 -6.21
N LEU A 60 -1.84 -4.06 -5.04
CA LEU A 60 -2.08 -4.84 -3.82
C LEU A 60 -1.82 -3.95 -2.60
N ILE A 61 -2.71 -4.05 -1.62
CA ILE A 61 -2.60 -3.42 -0.30
C ILE A 61 -2.67 -4.54 0.74
N ILE A 62 -1.78 -4.54 1.72
CA ILE A 62 -1.74 -5.52 2.79
C ILE A 62 -1.74 -4.78 4.12
N GLU A 63 -2.62 -5.21 5.02
CA GLU A 63 -2.71 -4.72 6.39
C GLU A 63 -2.53 -5.88 7.37
N VAL A 64 -1.69 -5.67 8.38
CA VAL A 64 -1.46 -6.61 9.47
C VAL A 64 -2.36 -6.22 10.64
N LEU A 65 -3.38 -7.04 10.86
CA LEU A 65 -4.31 -6.79 11.95
C LEU A 65 -3.65 -7.07 13.30
N SER A 66 -3.78 -6.10 14.19
CA SER A 66 -3.44 -6.19 15.60
C SER A 66 -4.62 -5.69 16.42
N PRO A 67 -4.72 -6.03 17.72
CA PRO A 67 -5.73 -5.47 18.60
C PRO A 67 -5.62 -3.92 18.60
N GLY A 68 -6.48 -3.25 17.83
CA GLY A 68 -6.44 -1.80 17.61
C GLY A 68 -6.49 -1.36 16.13
N SER A 69 -5.88 -2.10 15.19
CA SER A 69 -5.88 -1.76 13.75
C SER A 69 -7.05 -2.37 12.96
N GLU A 70 -7.75 -3.36 13.53
CA GLU A 70 -8.91 -4.04 12.94
C GLU A 70 -10.02 -3.09 12.47
N LYS A 71 -10.25 -1.99 13.19
CA LYS A 71 -11.28 -1.00 12.85
C LYS A 71 -10.94 -0.20 11.58
N ILE A 72 -9.65 0.02 11.31
CA ILE A 72 -9.19 0.78 10.15
C ILE A 72 -9.28 -0.09 8.89
N ALA A 73 -8.80 -1.34 8.97
CA ALA A 73 -8.81 -2.25 7.82
C ALA A 73 -10.21 -2.60 7.29
N THR A 74 -11.25 -2.51 8.14
CA THR A 74 -12.64 -2.83 7.76
C THR A 74 -13.42 -1.59 7.28
N SER A 75 -12.89 -0.37 7.48
CA SER A 75 -13.57 0.88 7.11
C SER A 75 -13.14 1.43 5.74
N GLY A 76 -12.07 0.91 5.14
CA GLY A 76 -11.77 1.09 3.72
C GLY A 76 -12.55 0.06 2.90
N ASN A 77 -13.45 0.49 2.03
CA ASN A 77 -14.06 -0.36 1.02
C ASN A 77 -12.98 -0.77 0.01
N ILE A 78 -12.17 -1.78 0.35
CA ILE A 78 -11.26 -2.43 -0.59
C ILE A 78 -12.10 -3.42 -1.39
N ARG A 79 -12.83 -2.91 -2.38
CA ARG A 79 -13.58 -3.71 -3.35
C ARG A 79 -12.89 -3.70 -4.70
#